data_AF-A0A850CBG5-F1
#
_entry.id   AF-A0A850CBG5-F1
#
_cell.length_a   1.000
_cell.length_b   1.000
_cell.length_c   1.000
_cell.angle_alpha   90.00
_cell.angle_beta   90.00
_cell.angle_gamma   90.00
#
_symmetry.space_group_name_H-M   'P 1'
#
loop_
_entity.id
_entity.type
_entity.pdbx_description
1 polymer ?
#
loop_
_entity_poly.entity_id
_entity_poly.type
_entity_poly.pdbx_seq_one_letter_code
_entity_poly.pdbx_strand_id
1 'polypeptide(L)'
;LAAALGGILHLTSGAWPITLAAAALVLAVAGAWTTARAGGWPATDRYETSGDGSGDQAIAEDPVSLWNALDSGRDPSSPNITASAPQKGPRR
;
A
#
# COMPACT_ATOMS: atom_id res chain seq x y z
N LEU A 1 2.48 21.23 -25.39
CA LEU A 1 1.16 21.10 -26.03
C LEU A 1 1.25 20.58 -27.48
N ALA A 2 1.97 21.26 -28.38
CA ALA A 2 2.14 20.81 -29.78
C ALA A 2 2.75 19.40 -29.93
N ALA A 3 3.78 19.06 -29.14
CA ALA A 3 4.38 17.72 -29.13
C ALA A 3 3.40 16.63 -28.63
N ALA A 4 2.53 16.96 -27.67
CA ALA A 4 1.52 16.03 -27.16
C ALA A 4 0.43 15.77 -28.22
N LEU A 5 -0.02 16.83 -28.92
CA LEU A 5 -0.99 16.71 -30.03
C LEU A 5 -0.40 15.94 -31.22
N GLY A 6 0.86 16.21 -31.58
CA GLY A 6 1.57 15.45 -32.62
C GLY A 6 1.76 13.98 -32.26
N GLY A 7 2.05 13.68 -30.99
CA GLY A 7 2.08 12.31 -30.47
C GLY A 7 0.73 11.61 -30.61
N ILE A 8 -0.37 12.25 -30.22
CA ILE A 8 -1.73 11.68 -30.33
C ILE A 8 -2.10 11.38 -31.79
N LEU A 9 -1.83 12.31 -32.72
CA LEU A 9 -2.09 12.14 -34.16
C LEU A 9 -1.22 11.03 -34.79
N HIS A 10 -0.01 10.82 -34.29
CA HIS A 10 0.86 9.73 -34.71
C HIS A 10 0.39 8.38 -34.17
N LEU A 11 -0.06 8.33 -32.91
CA LEU A 11 -0.63 7.13 -32.29
C LEU A 11 -1.92 6.67 -32.98
N THR A 12 -2.69 7.59 -33.56
CA THR A 12 -3.91 7.28 -34.32
C THR A 12 -3.65 6.97 -35.80
N SER A 13 -2.40 7.08 -36.27
CA SER A 13 -2.01 6.77 -37.65
C SER A 13 -1.26 5.43 -37.75
N GLY A 14 -1.46 4.72 -38.86
CA GLY A 14 -0.77 3.45 -39.12
C GLY A 14 -1.27 2.29 -38.23
N ALA A 15 -0.40 1.34 -37.92
CA ALA A 15 -0.77 0.14 -37.16
C ALA A 15 -0.82 0.33 -35.63
N TRP A 16 -0.40 1.50 -35.13
CA TRP A 16 -0.31 1.81 -33.69
C TRP A 16 -1.62 1.62 -32.89
N PRO A 17 -2.81 1.99 -33.41
CA PRO A 17 -4.05 1.75 -32.68
C PRO A 17 -4.30 0.26 -32.43
N ILE A 18 -3.94 -0.59 -33.40
CA ILE A 18 -4.14 -2.04 -33.32
C ILE A 18 -3.14 -2.66 -32.33
N THR A 19 -1.87 -2.23 -32.37
CA THR A 19 -0.86 -2.74 -31.43
C THR A 19 -1.17 -2.33 -29.99
N LEU A 20 -1.63 -1.10 -29.77
CA LEU A 20 -2.06 -0.63 -28.45
C LEU A 20 -3.34 -1.35 -27.99
N ALA A 21 -4.31 -1.58 -28.88
CA ALA A 21 -5.50 -2.36 -28.55
C ALA A 21 -5.15 -3.80 -28.16
N ALA A 22 -4.23 -4.45 -28.87
CA ALA A 22 -3.74 -5.78 -28.53
C ALA A 22 -3.03 -5.79 -27.16
N ALA A 23 -2.16 -4.82 -26.89
CA ALA A 23 -1.49 -4.70 -25.59
C ALA A 23 -2.48 -4.46 -24.44
N ALA A 24 -3.47 -3.58 -24.64
CA ALA A 24 -4.53 -3.33 -23.67
C ALA A 24 -5.35 -4.60 -23.38
N LEU A 25 -5.65 -5.39 -24.42
CA LEU A 25 -6.37 -6.66 -24.27
C LEU A 25 -5.56 -7.67 -23.46
N VAL A 26 -4.26 -7.79 -23.72
CA VAL A 26 -3.36 -8.65 -22.91
C VAL A 26 -3.34 -8.21 -21.44
N LEU A 27 -3.22 -6.91 -21.16
CA LEU A 27 -3.25 -6.39 -19.80
C LEU A 27 -4.58 -6.66 -19.10
N ALA A 28 -5.70 -6.45 -19.80
CA ALA A 28 -7.03 -6.69 -19.26
C ALA A 28 -7.24 -8.16 -18.91
N VAL A 29 -6.81 -9.08 -19.78
CA VAL A 29 -6.87 -10.53 -19.52
C VAL A 29 -5.99 -10.90 -18.33
N ALA A 30 -4.77 -10.39 -18.26
CA ALA A 30 -3.87 -10.64 -17.14
C ALA A 30 -4.47 -10.14 -15.82
N GLY A 31 -5.00 -8.92 -15.77
CA GLY A 31 -5.66 -8.36 -14.58
C GLY A 31 -6.93 -9.11 -14.18
N ALA A 32 -7.74 -9.54 -15.15
CA ALA A 32 -8.92 -10.36 -14.87
C ALA A 32 -8.51 -11.73 -14.28
N TRP A 33 -7.47 -12.34 -14.85
CA TRP A 33 -6.96 -13.63 -14.37
C TRP A 33 -6.34 -13.54 -12.98
N THR A 34 -5.56 -12.49 -12.70
CA THR A 34 -4.99 -12.26 -11.36
C THR A 34 -6.10 -12.06 -10.32
N THR A 35 -7.12 -11.29 -10.66
CA THR A 35 -8.27 -11.01 -9.77
C THR A 35 -9.09 -12.26 -9.53
N ALA A 36 -9.40 -13.04 -10.56
CA ALA A 36 -10.13 -14.30 -10.45
C ALA A 36 -9.39 -15.33 -9.58
N ARG A 37 -8.06 -15.22 -9.47
CA ARG A 37 -7.21 -16.14 -8.69
C ARG A 37 -6.75 -15.56 -7.34
N ALA A 38 -7.12 -14.32 -7.04
CA ALA A 38 -6.71 -13.61 -5.82
C ALA A 38 -7.18 -14.32 -4.55
N GLY A 39 -8.36 -14.94 -4.56
CA GLY A 39 -8.88 -15.70 -3.40
C GLY A 39 -8.08 -16.96 -3.03
N GLY A 40 -7.17 -17.41 -3.90
CA GLY A 40 -6.25 -18.53 -3.62
C GLY A 40 -4.85 -18.09 -3.20
N TRP A 41 -4.61 -16.78 -3.06
CA TRP A 41 -3.30 -16.29 -2.63
C TRP A 41 -3.13 -16.54 -1.13
N PRO A 42 -1.95 -16.99 -0.67
CA PRO A 42 -1.68 -17.12 0.75
C PRO A 42 -1.92 -15.77 1.44
N ALA A 43 -2.75 -15.76 2.48
CA ALA A 43 -2.88 -14.60 3.34
C ALA A 43 -1.50 -14.27 3.92
N THR A 44 -1.06 -13.04 3.73
CA THR A 44 0.16 -12.55 4.39
C THR A 44 -0.22 -12.10 5.79
N ASP A 45 -0.58 -13.04 6.67
CA ASP A 45 -0.89 -12.80 8.09
C ASP A 45 0.23 -12.04 8.82
N ARG A 46 1.42 -11.99 8.22
CA ARG A 46 2.58 -11.22 8.68
C ARG A 46 2.36 -9.70 8.70
N TYR A 47 1.40 -9.18 7.94
CA TYR A 47 1.12 -7.73 7.83
C TYR A 47 -0.35 -7.38 8.08
N GLU A 48 -1.17 -8.34 8.50
CA GLU A 48 -2.50 -8.05 9.03
C GLU A 48 -2.30 -7.21 10.30
N THR A 49 -2.41 -5.89 10.20
CA THR A 49 -2.80 -5.10 11.36
C THR A 49 -4.18 -5.62 11.69
N SER A 50 -4.31 -6.38 12.78
CA SER A 50 -5.58 -6.95 13.19
C SER A 50 -6.60 -5.81 13.28
N GLY A 51 -7.44 -5.72 12.26
CA GLY A 51 -8.65 -4.91 12.25
C GLY A 51 -9.76 -5.53 13.12
N ASP A 52 -9.45 -6.61 13.84
CA ASP A 52 -10.16 -6.98 15.05
C ASP A 52 -9.39 -6.41 16.25
N GLY A 53 -10.13 -5.84 17.20
CA GLY A 53 -9.62 -5.10 18.34
C GLY A 53 -8.86 -5.91 19.39
N SER A 54 -7.93 -6.80 19.00
CA SER A 54 -7.08 -7.56 19.91
C SER A 54 -5.57 -7.52 19.59
N GLY A 55 -5.15 -6.73 18.60
CA GLY A 55 -3.74 -6.52 18.24
C GLY A 55 -3.06 -5.35 18.97
N ASP A 56 -3.23 -5.24 20.29
CA ASP A 56 -2.56 -4.23 21.12
C ASP A 56 -1.11 -4.66 21.42
N GLN A 57 -0.29 -4.79 20.38
CA GLN A 57 1.12 -4.45 20.57
C GLN A 57 1.16 -2.94 20.41
N ALA A 58 0.78 -2.25 21.50
CA ALA A 58 0.83 -0.81 21.65
C ALA A 58 2.12 -0.36 20.98
N ILE A 59 2.06 0.31 19.84
CA ILE A 59 3.19 1.08 19.31
C ILE A 59 2.89 2.45 19.88
N ALA A 60 3.83 3.04 20.63
CA ALA A 60 3.61 4.31 21.32
C ALA A 60 2.70 5.23 20.49
N GLU A 61 1.44 5.38 20.91
CA GLU A 61 0.41 6.04 20.07
C GLU A 61 0.66 7.54 19.97
N ASP A 62 1.64 8.06 20.71
CA ASP A 62 2.13 9.41 20.58
C ASP A 62 3.24 9.51 19.49
N PRO A 63 2.92 10.01 18.29
CA PRO A 63 3.90 10.14 17.21
C PRO A 63 5.07 11.07 17.60
N VAL A 64 4.86 12.02 18.51
CA VAL A 64 5.93 12.95 18.94
C VAL A 64 7.02 12.21 19.71
N SER A 65 6.65 11.27 20.58
CA SER A 65 7.60 10.43 21.31
C SER A 65 8.49 9.59 20.39
N LEU A 66 7.92 9.07 19.29
CA LEU A 66 8.65 8.29 18.29
C LEU A 66 9.66 9.14 17.51
N TRP A 67 9.27 10.36 17.12
CA TRP A 67 10.17 11.29 16.45
C TRP A 67 11.29 11.79 17.36
N ASN A 68 11.00 12.06 18.63
CA ASN A 68 12.01 12.43 19.61
C ASN A 68 12.99 11.28 19.89
N ALA A 69 12.53 10.03 19.85
CA ALA A 69 13.41 8.87 19.94
C ALA A 69 14.39 8.83 18.77
N LEU A 70 13.89 9.01 17.54
CA LEU A 70 14.70 9.06 16.33
C LEU A 70 15.74 10.20 16.38
N ASP A 71 15.34 11.39 16.79
CA ASP A 71 16.22 12.56 16.89
C ASP A 71 17.29 12.39 17.98
N SER A 72 16.95 11.68 19.07
CA SER A 72 17.90 11.33 20.13
C SER A 72 18.76 10.10 19.83
N GLY A 73 18.71 9.55 18.62
CA GLY A 73 19.47 8.37 18.22
C GLY A 73 19.06 7.08 18.95
N ARG A 74 17.88 7.06 19.57
CA ARG A 74 17.30 5.89 20.23
C ARG A 74 16.39 5.15 19.26
N ASP A 75 16.36 3.84 19.37
CA ASP A 75 15.49 3.00 18.55
C ASP A 75 14.00 3.23 18.90
N PRO A 76 13.19 3.76 17.97
CA PRO A 76 11.77 4.03 18.20
C PRO A 76 10.93 2.75 18.36
N SER A 77 11.48 1.58 18.04
CA SER A 77 10.84 0.28 18.28
C SER A 77 11.17 -0.32 19.66
N SER A 78 11.99 0.36 20.47
CA SER A 78 12.41 -0.18 21.76
C SER A 78 11.24 -0.26 22.76
N PRO A 79 11.10 -1.38 23.51
CA PRO A 79 10.00 -1.60 24.45
C PRO A 79 9.85 -0.49 25.50
N ASN A 80 10.93 0.21 25.85
CA ASN A 80 10.93 1.28 26.85
C ASN A 80 10.23 2.57 26.38
N ILE A 81 10.19 2.85 25.07
CA ILE A 81 9.46 3.99 24.49
C ILE A 81 7.98 3.62 24.33
N THR A 82 7.76 2.37 23.95
CA THR A 82 6.46 1.76 23.70
C THR A 82 5.63 1.46 24.97
N ALA A 83 6.28 1.14 26.10
CA ALA A 83 5.62 0.73 27.35
C ALA A 83 5.08 1.89 28.22
N SER A 84 5.23 3.16 27.80
CA SER A 84 4.75 4.33 28.56
C SER A 84 3.31 4.73 28.24
N ALA A 85 2.57 3.90 27.49
CA ALA A 85 1.18 4.16 27.11
C ALA A 85 0.20 3.90 28.27
N PRO A 86 -0.71 4.83 28.60
CA PRO A 86 -1.79 4.58 29.55
C PRO A 86 -2.76 3.55 28.97
N GLN A 87 -3.07 2.50 29.76
CA GLN A 87 -4.02 1.45 29.40
C GLN A 87 -5.35 2.05 28.93
N LYS A 88 -5.70 1.80 27.67
CA LYS A 88 -6.94 2.27 27.05
C LYS A 88 -8.13 1.64 27.79
N GLY A 89 -8.84 2.47 28.56
CA GLY A 89 -10.01 2.04 29.33
C GLY A 89 -11.09 1.39 28.45
N PRO A 90 -11.92 0.51 29.05
CA PRO A 90 -12.89 -0.29 28.30
C PRO A 90 -13.85 0.60 27.52
N ARG A 91 -13.96 0.35 26.22
CA ARG A 91 -14.98 0.97 25.36
C ARG A 91 -16.33 0.33 25.70
N ARG A 92 -17.26 1.14 26.21
CA ARG A 92 -18.68 0.77 26.42
C ARG A 92 -19.41 0.63 25.10
#